data_AF-C3YGP1-F1
#
_entry.id   AF-C3YGP1-F1
#
_cell.length_a   1.000
_cell.length_b   1.000
_cell.length_c   1.000
_cell.angle_alpha   90.00
_cell.angle_beta   90.00
_cell.angle_gamma   90.00
#
_symmetry.space_group_name_H-M   'P 1'
#
loop_
_entity.id
_entity.type
_entity.pdbx_description
1 polymer ?
#
loop_
_entity_poly.entity_id
_entity_poly.type
_entity_poly.pdbx_seq_one_letter_code
_entity_poly.pdbx_strand_id
1 'polypeptide(L)'
;SLLSLERLDRASPELWPEQIPGVSEFAYKSPLAGSASATPKWVQELEKDDIDMLQEFGSLTTANLMEKVRGLQNLAYQLGLDEAREMTRGKFLNILEK
;
A
#
# COMPACT_ATOMS: atom_id res chain seq x y z
N SER A 1 37.94 34.38 42.42
CA SER A 1 37.44 33.17 41.75
C SER A 1 35.92 33.14 41.86
N LEU A 2 35.21 33.06 40.73
CA LEU A 2 33.76 32.93 40.70
C LEU A 2 33.42 31.43 40.58
N LEU A 3 32.79 30.87 41.62
CA LEU A 3 32.29 29.50 41.62
C LEU A 3 30.90 29.49 40.97
N SER A 4 30.74 28.82 39.82
CA SER A 4 29.45 28.63 39.16
C SER A 4 28.66 27.49 39.82
N LEU A 5 27.47 27.79 40.33
CA LEU A 5 26.51 26.83 40.92
C LEU A 5 25.60 26.25 39.82
N GLU A 6 26.15 25.47 38.90
CA GLU A 6 25.36 24.83 37.85
C GLU A 6 24.53 23.65 38.42
N ARG A 7 23.21 23.65 38.19
CA ARG A 7 22.33 22.51 38.49
C ARG A 7 22.32 21.56 37.30
N LEU A 8 22.78 20.33 37.52
CA LEU A 8 22.82 19.22 36.56
C LEU A 8 21.45 18.51 36.41
N ASP A 9 20.35 19.25 36.33
CA ASP A 9 19.03 18.67 36.10
C ASP A 9 18.90 18.31 34.60
N ARG A 10 19.53 17.19 34.21
CA ARG A 10 19.52 16.60 32.87
C ARG A 10 18.19 15.92 32.52
N ALA A 11 17.06 16.50 32.89
CA ALA A 11 15.82 16.13 32.23
C ALA A 11 15.93 16.68 30.80
N SER A 12 16.04 15.78 29.81
CA SER A 12 15.95 16.16 28.40
C SER A 12 14.79 17.13 28.23
N PRO A 13 15.00 18.31 27.61
CA PRO A 13 13.92 19.26 27.39
C PRO A 13 12.73 18.52 26.80
N GLU A 14 11.57 18.67 27.45
CA GLU A 14 10.30 18.12 26.99
C GLU A 14 10.20 18.39 25.49
N LEU A 15 10.08 17.31 24.70
CA LEU A 15 10.04 17.32 23.24
C LEU A 15 9.16 18.47 22.77
N TRP A 16 9.80 19.55 22.33
CA TRP A 16 9.29 20.80 21.77
C TRP A 16 7.80 21.11 22.05
N PRO A 17 7.46 22.17 22.80
CA PRO A 17 6.09 22.68 22.78
C PRO A 17 5.73 22.95 21.31
N GLU A 18 4.66 22.31 20.84
CA GLU A 18 4.31 22.04 19.44
C GLU A 18 5.03 22.89 18.37
N GLN A 19 5.67 22.23 17.39
CA GLN A 19 6.38 22.91 16.29
C GLN A 19 5.54 23.97 15.57
N ILE A 20 4.21 23.84 15.56
CA ILE A 20 3.26 24.83 15.04
C ILE A 20 1.98 24.75 15.88
N PRO A 21 1.55 25.83 16.56
CA PRO A 21 0.30 25.85 17.32
C PRO A 21 -0.90 25.44 16.48
N GLY A 22 -1.64 24.42 16.93
CA GLY A 22 -2.86 23.95 16.27
C GLY A 22 -2.68 22.76 15.32
N VAL A 23 -1.47 22.19 15.21
CA VAL A 23 -1.23 20.98 14.41
C VAL A 23 -1.88 19.75 15.05
N SER A 24 -1.85 19.62 16.37
CA SER A 24 -2.57 18.56 17.07
C SER A 24 -4.09 18.68 16.84
N GLU A 25 -4.64 19.88 16.99
CA GLU A 25 -6.06 20.15 16.77
C GLU A 25 -6.48 19.93 15.30
N PHE A 26 -5.63 20.31 14.34
CA PHE A 26 -5.83 20.02 12.92
C PHE A 26 -5.75 18.53 12.62
N ALA A 27 -4.81 17.80 13.24
CA ALA A 27 -4.76 16.35 13.12
C ALA A 27 -6.09 15.75 13.57
N TYR A 28 -6.56 16.03 14.79
CA TYR A 28 -7.85 15.52 15.29
C TYR A 28 -9.07 15.88 14.42
N LYS A 29 -9.09 17.05 13.78
CA LYS A 29 -10.18 17.50 12.90
C LYS A 29 -10.04 17.05 11.44
N SER A 30 -8.88 16.52 11.06
CA SER A 30 -8.66 15.96 9.73
C SER A 30 -9.51 14.69 9.58
N PRO A 31 -10.24 14.51 8.47
CA PRO A 31 -10.93 13.26 8.15
C PRO A 31 -10.00 12.04 8.19
N LEU A 32 -8.68 12.27 8.13
CA LEU A 32 -7.64 11.25 8.24
C LEU A 32 -7.36 10.79 9.68
N ALA A 33 -7.54 11.64 10.72
CA ALA A 33 -7.26 11.21 12.11
C ALA A 33 -8.46 10.62 12.84
N GLY A 34 -9.69 10.89 12.36
CA GLY A 34 -10.89 10.18 12.82
C GLY A 34 -10.97 8.73 12.34
N SER A 35 -10.02 8.29 11.49
CA SER A 35 -9.98 6.95 10.88
C SER A 35 -8.71 6.18 11.25
N ALA A 36 -8.20 6.35 12.47
CA ALA A 36 -7.07 5.56 12.97
C ALA A 36 -7.38 4.05 13.17
N SER A 37 -8.54 3.54 12.71
CA SER A 37 -8.91 2.13 12.83
C SER A 37 -9.58 1.51 11.60
N ALA A 38 -9.71 2.22 10.47
CA ALA A 38 -10.24 1.58 9.25
C ALA A 38 -9.08 1.24 8.35
N THR A 39 -8.55 0.01 8.49
CA THR A 39 -7.78 -0.62 7.42
C THR A 39 -8.55 -0.40 6.11
N PRO A 40 -7.90 0.13 5.06
CA PRO A 40 -8.57 0.36 3.78
C PRO A 40 -9.30 -0.90 3.32
N LYS A 41 -10.47 -0.78 2.71
CA LYS A 41 -11.27 -1.96 2.31
C LYS A 41 -10.48 -2.95 1.46
N TRP A 42 -9.57 -2.47 0.60
CA TRP A 42 -8.70 -3.33 -0.21
C TRP A 42 -7.70 -4.14 0.62
N VAL A 43 -7.35 -3.70 1.84
CA VAL A 43 -6.52 -4.44 2.79
C VAL A 43 -7.34 -5.50 3.53
N GLN A 44 -8.66 -5.30 3.67
CA GLN A 44 -9.54 -6.21 4.40
C GLN A 44 -9.79 -7.53 3.64
N GLU A 45 -9.57 -7.54 2.32
CA GLU A 45 -9.83 -8.69 1.44
C GLU A 45 -8.56 -9.43 1.00
N LEU A 46 -7.38 -9.04 1.49
CA LEU A 46 -6.13 -9.72 1.13
C LEU A 46 -6.04 -11.07 1.85
N GLU A 47 -5.92 -12.14 1.07
CA GLU A 47 -5.62 -13.46 1.58
C GLU A 47 -4.14 -13.55 1.98
N LYS A 48 -3.80 -14.60 2.73
CA LYS A 48 -2.40 -14.86 3.11
C LYS A 48 -1.49 -14.95 1.89
N ASP A 49 -1.97 -15.62 0.84
CA ASP A 49 -1.24 -15.81 -0.41
C ASP A 49 -1.01 -14.48 -1.14
N ASP A 50 -1.95 -13.54 -1.08
CA ASP A 50 -1.79 -12.21 -1.68
C ASP A 50 -0.69 -11.42 -0.98
N ILE A 51 -0.63 -11.50 0.35
CA ILE A 51 0.41 -10.85 1.16
C ILE A 51 1.78 -11.46 0.85
N ASP A 52 1.87 -12.78 0.75
CA ASP A 52 3.11 -13.49 0.43
C ASP A 52 3.59 -13.13 -0.99
N MET A 53 2.69 -13.03 -1.97
CA MET A 53 3.00 -12.56 -3.32
C MET A 53 3.47 -11.10 -3.35
N LEU A 54 2.85 -10.22 -2.55
CA LEU A 54 3.26 -8.81 -2.44
C LEU A 54 4.68 -8.69 -1.86
N GLN A 55 5.00 -9.51 -0.87
CA GLN A 55 6.34 -9.59 -0.29
C GLN A 55 7.35 -10.14 -1.29
N GLU A 56 7.00 -11.16 -2.08
CA GLU A 56 7.84 -11.66 -3.17
C GLU A 56 8.21 -10.52 -4.12
N PHE A 57 7.22 -9.76 -4.63
CA PHE A 57 7.49 -8.63 -5.52
C PHE A 57 8.30 -7.51 -4.87
N GLY A 58 8.05 -7.21 -3.59
CA GLY A 58 8.81 -6.21 -2.84
C GLY A 58 10.28 -6.59 -2.62
N SER A 59 10.60 -7.89 -2.62
CA SER A 59 11.97 -8.39 -2.48
C SER A 59 12.79 -8.35 -3.79
N LEU A 60 12.14 -8.15 -4.94
CA LEU A 60 12.80 -8.12 -6.23
C LEU A 60 13.58 -6.82 -6.46
N THR A 61 14.66 -6.92 -7.22
CA THR A 61 15.31 -5.72 -7.77
C THR A 61 14.38 -5.03 -8.78
N THR A 62 14.54 -3.73 -8.98
CA THR A 62 13.73 -2.97 -9.95
C THR A 62 13.78 -3.59 -11.35
N ALA A 63 14.94 -4.10 -11.78
CA ALA A 63 15.06 -4.76 -13.09
C ALA A 63 14.18 -6.01 -13.20
N ASN A 64 14.24 -6.89 -12.20
CA ASN A 64 13.47 -8.13 -12.16
C ASN A 64 11.97 -7.86 -12.04
N LEU A 65 11.58 -6.82 -11.28
CA LEU A 65 10.20 -6.38 -11.19
C LEU A 65 9.66 -5.95 -12.55
N MET A 66 10.43 -5.14 -13.29
CA MET A 66 10.05 -4.69 -14.64
C MET A 66 9.94 -5.86 -15.63
N GLU A 67 10.79 -6.87 -15.50
CA GLU A 67 10.70 -8.10 -16.30
C GLU A 67 9.42 -8.90 -15.99
N LYS A 68 9.10 -9.11 -14.70
CA LYS A 68 7.82 -9.73 -14.28
C LYS A 68 6.61 -8.94 -14.82
N VAL A 69 6.63 -7.61 -14.75
CA VAL A 69 5.55 -6.76 -15.30
C VAL A 69 5.38 -6.97 -16.81
N ARG A 70 6.48 -7.02 -17.56
CA ARG A 70 6.43 -7.33 -19.00
C ARG A 70 5.90 -8.74 -19.26
N GLY A 71 6.28 -9.71 -18.44
CA GLY A 71 5.77 -11.08 -18.49
C GLY A 71 4.25 -11.15 -18.30
N LEU A 72 3.73 -10.44 -17.30
CA LEU A 72 2.29 -10.35 -17.03
C LEU A 72 1.53 -9.69 -18.18
N GLN A 73 2.09 -8.63 -18.78
CA GLN A 73 1.49 -7.98 -19.96
C GLN A 73 1.41 -8.94 -21.16
N ASN A 74 2.47 -9.72 -21.41
CA ASN A 74 2.49 -10.72 -22.47
C ASN A 74 1.46 -11.83 -22.21
N LEU A 75 1.38 -12.31 -20.96
CA LEU A 75 0.41 -13.33 -20.57
C LEU A 75 -1.03 -12.82 -20.73
N ALA A 76 -1.32 -11.61 -20.26
CA ALA A 76 -2.63 -11.00 -20.42
C ALA A 76 -3.04 -10.87 -21.89
N TYR A 77 -2.10 -10.52 -22.77
CA TYR A 77 -2.34 -10.50 -24.21
C TYR A 77 -2.67 -11.88 -24.77
N GLN A 78 -1.89 -12.91 -24.44
CA GLN A 78 -2.13 -14.28 -24.89
C GLN A 78 -3.49 -14.82 -24.40
N LEU A 79 -3.80 -14.61 -23.12
CA LEU A 79 -5.10 -14.98 -22.55
C LEU A 79 -6.25 -14.27 -23.25
N GLY A 80 -6.11 -12.98 -23.58
CA GLY A 80 -7.13 -12.25 -24.33
C GLY A 80 -7.39 -12.81 -25.74
N LEU A 81 -6.34 -13.28 -26.43
CA LEU A 81 -6.49 -13.94 -27.73
C LEU A 81 -7.22 -15.29 -27.59
N ASP A 82 -6.86 -16.08 -26.59
CA ASP A 82 -7.49 -17.37 -26.32
C ASP A 82 -8.96 -17.19 -25.90
N GLU A 83 -9.25 -16.25 -25.01
CA GLU A 83 -10.61 -15.90 -24.60
C GLU A 83 -11.46 -15.49 -25.81
N ALA A 84 -10.97 -14.58 -26.65
CA ALA A 84 -11.70 -14.14 -27.84
C ALA A 84 -12.00 -15.29 -28.81
N ARG A 85 -11.05 -16.23 -28.96
CA ARG A 85 -11.23 -17.43 -29.78
C ARG A 85 -12.32 -18.34 -29.19
N GLU A 86 -12.25 -18.64 -27.89
CA GLU A 86 -13.23 -19.53 -27.25
C GLU A 86 -14.62 -18.90 -27.19
N MET A 87 -14.72 -17.59 -26.95
CA MET A 87 -15.99 -16.87 -27.02
C MET A 87 -16.62 -16.93 -28.41
N THR A 88 -15.81 -16.78 -29.46
CA THR A 88 -16.27 -16.91 -30.84
C THR A 88 -16.76 -18.33 -31.14
N ARG A 89 -16.03 -19.35 -30.69
CA ARG A 89 -16.43 -20.76 -30.81
C ARG A 89 -17.74 -21.02 -30.07
N GLY A 90 -17.86 -20.55 -28.83
CA GLY A 90 -19.08 -20.68 -28.03
C GLY A 90 -20.30 -20.04 -28.69
N LYS A 91 -20.11 -18.88 -29.35
CA LYS A 91 -21.17 -18.23 -30.13
C LYS A 91 -21.64 -19.10 -31.30
N PHE A 92 -20.74 -19.72 -32.06
CA PHE A 92 -21.12 -20.59 -33.18
C PHE A 92 -21.76 -21.90 -32.76
N LEU A 93 -21.49 -22.34 -31.54
CA LEU A 93 -22.06 -23.56 -30.96
C LEU A 93 -23.37 -23.29 -30.19
N ASN A 94 -23.87 -22.05 -30.19
CA ASN A 94 -25.10 -21.64 -29.52
C ASN A 94 -25.19 -22.09 -28.05
N ILE A 95 -24.05 -22.16 -27.35
CA ILE A 95 -23.98 -22.70 -25.98
C ILE A 95 -24.71 -21.78 -24.97
N LEU A 96 -24.88 -20.50 -25.32
CA LEU A 96 -25.55 -19.49 -24.51
C LEU A 96 -26.98 -19.19 -25.00
N GLU A 97 -27.51 -19.96 -25.96
CA GLU A 97 -28.88 -19.84 -26.42
C GLU A 97 -29.84 -20.49 -25.40
N LYS A 98 -31.01 -19.87 -25.17
CA LYS A 98 -31.94 -20.20 -24.08
C LYS A 98 -32.82 -21.41 -24.37
#